data_AF-U1NGQ6-F1
#
_entry.id   AF-U1NGQ6-F1
#
_cell.length_a   1.000
_cell.length_b   1.000
_cell.length_c   1.000
_cell.angle_alpha   90.00
_cell.angle_beta   90.00
_cell.angle_gamma   90.00
#
_symmetry.space_group_name_H-M   'P 1'
#
loop_
_entity.id
_entity.type
_entity.pdbx_description
1 polymer ?
#
loop_
_entity_poly.entity_id
_entity_poly.type
_entity_poly.pdbx_seq_one_letter_code
_entity_poly.pdbx_strand_id
1 'polypeptide(L)'
;MIGESDEECSTDVTLRSLPYEFGSRWTELATVTRDHDLWIKEDARSDDLADYAYWAPPEEYATVVGTHGVDLPTLASEYLALRRVEKDALIDAAVDRAELTTVGPWTVGITYGRCSQNEVAETLRSQGADAAVVVKPAGSASIRGSETFERSHEVAGQLNGGGHPRAAGCKPDIYDDMLDYAHHWTTEGSAAKNVILQAFEDVATSIEADVNPAQIEN
;
A
#
# COMPACT_ATOMS: atom_id res chain seq x y z
N MET A 1 -8.37 7.44 -26.61
CA MET A 1 -7.00 7.79 -26.20
C MET A 1 -7.07 7.89 -24.69
N ILE A 2 -6.46 6.94 -23.98
CA ILE A 2 -6.29 7.01 -22.52
C ILE A 2 -5.13 8.00 -22.34
N GLY A 3 -5.30 9.05 -21.53
CA GLY A 3 -4.23 10.02 -21.27
C GLY A 3 -2.96 9.36 -20.74
N GLU A 4 -1.85 10.11 -20.73
CA GLU A 4 -0.66 9.66 -20.00
C GLU A 4 -1.06 9.42 -18.54
N SER A 5 -0.66 8.27 -17.98
CA SER A 5 -1.15 7.75 -16.68
C SER A 5 -0.93 8.71 -15.51
N ASP A 6 -0.09 9.72 -15.70
CA ASP A 6 0.34 10.68 -14.70
C ASP A 6 -0.40 12.03 -14.80
N GLU A 7 -1.32 12.19 -15.76
CA GLU A 7 -2.06 13.44 -16.00
C GLU A 7 -3.59 13.32 -15.87
N GLU A 8 -4.16 12.12 -16.05
CA GLU A 8 -5.61 11.91 -16.12
C GLU A 8 -6.04 10.74 -15.22
N CYS A 9 -6.99 10.95 -14.31
CA CYS A 9 -7.57 9.88 -13.51
C CYS A 9 -8.83 9.29 -14.15
N SER A 10 -9.31 8.15 -13.63
CA SER A 10 -10.50 7.48 -14.16
C SER A 10 -11.78 8.35 -14.07
N THR A 11 -11.86 9.22 -13.08
CA THR A 11 -12.98 10.17 -12.92
C THR A 11 -12.97 11.25 -14.01
N ASP A 12 -11.80 11.74 -14.42
CA ASP A 12 -11.68 12.70 -15.54
C ASP A 12 -12.12 12.09 -16.87
N VAL A 13 -11.66 10.86 -17.13
CA VAL A 13 -12.06 10.11 -18.34
C VAL A 13 -13.57 9.99 -18.37
N THR A 14 -14.20 9.66 -17.24
CA THR A 14 -15.65 9.53 -17.12
C THR A 14 -16.36 10.84 -17.40
N LEU A 15 -15.92 11.94 -16.76
CA LEU A 15 -16.50 13.27 -16.93
C LEU A 15 -16.46 13.73 -18.39
N ARG A 16 -15.34 13.49 -19.08
CA ARG A 16 -15.13 13.91 -20.48
C ARG A 16 -15.82 13.01 -21.51
N SER A 17 -15.96 11.71 -21.20
CA SER A 17 -16.40 10.71 -22.18
C SER A 17 -17.91 10.55 -22.26
N LEU A 18 -18.65 11.00 -21.25
CA LEU A 18 -20.11 10.95 -21.24
C LEU A 18 -20.68 12.13 -22.06
N PRO A 19 -21.65 11.89 -22.97
CA PRO A 19 -22.27 12.93 -23.79
C PRO A 19 -23.32 13.72 -22.99
N TYR A 20 -22.91 14.28 -21.86
CA TYR A 20 -23.73 15.06 -20.95
C TYR A 20 -22.93 16.24 -20.40
N GLU A 21 -23.53 17.42 -20.39
CA GLU A 21 -22.91 18.61 -19.78
C GLU A 21 -23.13 18.57 -18.27
N PHE A 22 -22.13 18.08 -17.54
CA PHE A 22 -22.15 18.08 -16.09
C PHE A 22 -22.00 19.50 -15.53
N GLY A 23 -22.75 19.80 -14.47
CA GLY A 23 -22.57 21.04 -13.71
C GLY A 23 -21.20 21.11 -13.01
N SER A 24 -20.77 22.33 -12.67
CA SER A 24 -19.44 22.63 -12.12
C SER A 24 -19.03 21.77 -10.91
N ARG A 25 -19.98 21.34 -10.07
CA ARG A 25 -19.72 20.47 -8.91
C ARG A 25 -18.98 19.18 -9.31
N TRP A 26 -19.32 18.61 -10.47
CA TRP A 26 -18.78 17.33 -10.91
C TRP A 26 -17.39 17.48 -11.52
N THR A 27 -17.12 18.64 -12.13
CA THR A 27 -15.77 19.03 -12.56
C THR A 27 -14.86 19.26 -11.37
N GLU A 28 -15.36 19.91 -10.32
CA GLU A 28 -14.63 20.07 -9.06
C GLU A 28 -14.37 18.71 -8.41
N LEU A 29 -15.39 17.84 -8.31
CA LEU A 29 -15.22 16.49 -7.80
C LEU A 29 -14.14 15.71 -8.55
N ALA A 30 -14.15 15.73 -9.88
CA ALA A 30 -13.12 15.07 -10.68
C ALA A 30 -11.72 15.64 -10.40
N THR A 31 -11.61 16.96 -10.24
CA THR A 31 -10.33 17.62 -9.93
C THR A 31 -9.79 17.21 -8.57
N VAL A 32 -10.64 17.19 -7.53
CA VAL A 32 -10.23 16.82 -6.17
C VAL A 32 -9.95 15.31 -6.07
N THR A 33 -10.69 14.46 -6.79
CA THR A 33 -10.37 13.03 -6.87
C THR A 33 -9.03 12.80 -7.55
N ARG A 34 -8.73 13.52 -8.65
CA ARG A 34 -7.44 13.45 -9.34
C ARG A 34 -6.27 13.81 -8.42
N ASP A 35 -6.44 14.83 -7.58
CA ASP A 35 -5.41 15.28 -6.64
C ASP A 35 -4.91 14.14 -5.74
N HIS A 36 -5.83 13.28 -5.27
CA HIS A 36 -5.47 12.09 -4.50
C HIS A 36 -4.96 10.94 -5.38
N ASP A 37 -5.68 10.61 -6.46
CA ASP A 37 -5.35 9.49 -7.36
C ASP A 37 -3.93 9.61 -7.97
N LEU A 38 -3.50 10.83 -8.28
CA LEU A 38 -2.19 11.14 -8.84
C LEU A 38 -1.15 11.55 -7.79
N TRP A 39 -1.48 11.43 -6.49
CA TRP A 39 -0.56 11.73 -5.39
C TRP A 39 -0.04 13.18 -5.36
N ILE A 40 -0.86 14.14 -5.84
CA ILE A 40 -0.51 15.57 -5.89
C ILE A 40 -0.61 16.18 -4.49
N LYS A 41 -1.68 15.86 -3.75
CA LYS A 41 -1.92 16.24 -2.35
C LYS A 41 -1.90 17.76 -2.09
N GLU A 42 -2.45 18.56 -3.01
CA GLU A 42 -2.56 20.02 -2.85
C GLU A 42 -3.90 20.45 -2.26
N ASP A 43 -4.98 19.69 -2.48
CA ASP A 43 -6.31 19.97 -1.92
C ASP A 43 -6.56 19.07 -0.71
N ALA A 44 -6.68 19.67 0.48
CA ALA A 44 -6.94 18.91 1.71
C ALA A 44 -8.22 18.06 1.67
N ARG A 45 -9.19 18.40 0.81
CA ARG A 45 -10.43 17.65 0.62
C ARG A 45 -10.22 16.33 -0.13
N SER A 46 -9.09 16.16 -0.83
CA SER A 46 -8.81 14.96 -1.62
C SER A 46 -8.63 13.72 -0.74
N ASP A 47 -7.86 13.84 0.34
CA ASP A 47 -7.71 12.80 1.35
C ASP A 47 -9.02 12.54 2.12
N ASP A 48 -9.83 13.58 2.38
CA ASP A 48 -11.15 13.42 2.99
C ASP A 48 -12.09 12.59 2.11
N LEU A 49 -12.13 12.86 0.81
CA LEU A 49 -12.95 12.09 -0.14
C LEU A 49 -12.45 10.65 -0.29
N ALA A 50 -11.14 10.45 -0.37
CA ALA A 50 -10.56 9.12 -0.49
C ALA A 50 -10.82 8.26 0.76
N ASP A 51 -10.58 8.82 1.96
CA ASP A 51 -10.88 8.14 3.22
C ASP A 51 -12.38 7.86 3.37
N TYR A 52 -13.25 8.81 2.97
CA TYR A 52 -14.69 8.61 3.03
C TYR A 52 -15.16 7.53 2.05
N ALA A 53 -14.63 7.51 0.82
CA ALA A 53 -14.89 6.45 -0.16
C ALA A 53 -14.45 5.08 0.34
N TYR A 54 -13.36 5.02 1.12
CA TYR A 54 -12.82 3.78 1.67
C TYR A 54 -13.65 3.25 2.85
N TRP A 55 -14.15 4.13 3.73
CA TRP A 55 -14.83 3.73 4.97
C TRP A 55 -16.35 3.77 4.93
N ALA A 56 -16.95 4.58 4.06
CA ALA A 56 -18.40 4.67 3.95
C ALA A 56 -18.95 3.54 3.06
N PRO A 57 -20.19 3.06 3.33
CA PRO A 57 -20.90 2.21 2.39
C PRO A 57 -21.03 2.91 1.03
N PRO A 58 -20.90 2.19 -0.11
CA PRO A 58 -20.94 2.81 -1.44
C PRO A 58 -22.21 3.62 -1.73
N GLU A 59 -23.37 3.16 -1.24
CA GLU A 59 -24.65 3.88 -1.39
C GLU A 59 -24.68 5.19 -0.59
N GLU A 60 -24.11 5.19 0.62
CA GLU A 60 -23.99 6.37 1.46
C GLU A 60 -23.04 7.38 0.81
N TYR A 61 -21.86 6.91 0.38
CA TYR A 61 -20.89 7.72 -0.33
C TYR A 61 -21.50 8.40 -1.56
N ALA A 62 -22.16 7.62 -2.42
CA ALA A 62 -22.81 8.15 -3.63
C ALA A 62 -23.90 9.17 -3.30
N THR A 63 -24.67 8.96 -2.23
CA THR A 63 -25.72 9.89 -1.79
C THR A 63 -25.12 11.20 -1.26
N VAL A 64 -24.12 11.12 -0.39
CA VAL A 64 -23.49 12.26 0.25
C VAL A 64 -22.71 13.07 -0.77
N VAL A 65 -21.80 12.45 -1.52
CA VAL A 65 -21.02 13.13 -2.57
C VAL A 65 -21.93 13.61 -3.71
N GLY A 66 -22.98 12.87 -4.04
CA GLY A 66 -23.95 13.33 -5.04
C GLY A 66 -24.70 14.59 -4.62
N THR A 67 -24.99 14.72 -3.33
CA THR A 67 -25.70 15.88 -2.77
C THR A 67 -24.77 17.07 -2.55
N HIS A 68 -23.60 16.82 -1.95
CA HIS A 68 -22.69 17.83 -1.40
C HIS A 68 -21.42 18.07 -2.24
N GLY A 69 -21.15 17.22 -3.23
CA GLY A 69 -19.90 17.29 -3.99
C GLY A 69 -18.69 16.96 -3.12
N VAL A 70 -17.68 17.82 -3.19
CA VAL A 70 -16.41 17.69 -2.44
C VAL A 70 -16.50 18.22 -1.00
N ASP A 71 -17.54 18.99 -0.69
CA ASP A 71 -17.71 19.63 0.61
C ASP A 71 -18.53 18.73 1.54
N LEU A 72 -17.86 17.73 2.13
CA LEU A 72 -18.50 16.74 2.99
C LEU A 72 -19.27 17.40 4.16
N PRO A 73 -20.47 16.90 4.51
CA PRO A 73 -21.24 17.44 5.62
C PRO A 73 -20.53 17.18 6.96
N THR A 74 -20.79 18.05 7.95
CA THR A 74 -20.15 17.98 9.29
C THR A 74 -20.11 16.58 9.89
N LEU A 75 -21.20 15.81 9.78
CA LEU A 75 -21.26 14.44 10.31
C LEU A 75 -20.25 13.50 9.64
N ALA A 76 -20.04 13.64 8.32
CA ALA A 76 -19.03 12.86 7.60
C ALA A 76 -17.61 13.28 8.04
N SER A 77 -17.35 14.59 8.18
CA SER A 77 -16.05 15.08 8.67
C SER A 77 -15.75 14.60 10.11
N GLU A 78 -16.74 14.59 11.00
CA GLU A 78 -16.60 14.06 12.36
C GLU A 78 -16.34 12.54 12.36
N TYR A 79 -17.01 11.80 11.49
CA TYR A 79 -16.77 10.38 11.27
C TYR A 79 -15.33 10.11 10.79
N LEU A 80 -14.85 10.88 9.80
CA LEU A 80 -13.48 10.79 9.30
C LEU A 80 -12.46 11.06 10.42
N ALA A 81 -12.66 12.13 11.20
CA ALA A 81 -11.77 12.47 12.30
C ALA A 81 -11.65 11.33 13.32
N LEU A 82 -12.77 10.69 13.68
CA LEU A 82 -12.77 9.55 14.58
C LEU A 82 -12.03 8.34 13.98
N ARG A 83 -12.29 8.03 12.71
CA ARG A 83 -11.64 6.92 12.01
C ARG A 83 -10.13 7.13 11.84
N ARG A 84 -9.68 8.36 11.62
CA ARG A 84 -8.25 8.68 11.51
C ARG A 84 -7.52 8.45 12.82
N VAL A 85 -8.12 8.73 13.98
CA VAL A 85 -7.51 8.36 15.27
C VAL A 85 -7.27 6.86 15.37
N GLU A 86 -8.23 6.03 14.94
CA GLU A 86 -8.05 4.57 14.89
C GLU A 86 -6.98 4.16 13.86
N LYS A 87 -6.98 4.79 12.68
CA LYS A 87 -6.00 4.55 11.61
C LYS A 87 -4.58 4.85 12.09
N ASP A 88 -4.38 6.01 12.69
CA ASP A 88 -3.08 6.50 13.15
C ASP A 88 -2.55 5.63 14.28
N ALA A 89 -3.40 5.25 15.24
CA ALA A 89 -3.02 4.31 16.31
C ALA A 89 -2.57 2.94 15.76
N LEU A 90 -3.20 2.45 14.68
CA LEU A 90 -2.80 1.20 14.03
C LEU A 90 -1.48 1.35 13.24
N ILE A 91 -1.24 2.53 12.64
CA ILE A 91 0.03 2.85 11.97
C ILE A 91 1.14 2.90 13.01
N ASP A 92 0.98 3.70 14.07
CA ASP A 92 1.96 3.84 15.16
C ASP A 92 2.30 2.49 15.77
N ALA A 93 1.28 1.69 16.13
CA ALA A 93 1.49 0.36 16.67
C ALA A 93 2.19 -0.60 15.69
N ALA A 94 2.04 -0.42 14.38
CA ALA A 94 2.76 -1.21 13.38
C ALA A 94 4.21 -0.72 13.20
N VAL A 95 4.45 0.58 13.23
CA VAL A 95 5.79 1.17 13.18
C VAL A 95 6.59 0.80 14.43
N ASP A 96 6.00 0.92 15.62
CA ASP A 96 6.66 0.62 16.90
C ASP A 96 7.12 -0.84 17.01
N ARG A 97 6.41 -1.77 16.38
CA ARG A 97 6.75 -3.20 16.35
C ARG A 97 7.60 -3.59 15.13
N ALA A 98 7.91 -2.65 14.25
CA ALA A 98 8.69 -2.95 13.07
C ALA A 98 10.14 -3.24 13.45
N GLU A 99 10.74 -4.18 12.73
CA GLU A 99 12.15 -4.54 12.83
C GLU A 99 12.85 -4.12 11.54
N LEU A 100 14.00 -3.45 11.65
CA LEU A 100 14.87 -3.14 10.51
C LEU A 100 15.97 -4.21 10.42
N THR A 101 15.99 -4.95 9.32
CA THR A 101 16.95 -6.03 9.07
C THR A 101 17.73 -5.76 7.79
N THR A 102 19.05 -5.84 7.84
CA THR A 102 19.89 -5.75 6.64
C THR A 102 19.90 -7.10 5.92
N VAL A 103 19.51 -7.10 4.65
CA VAL A 103 19.49 -8.25 3.75
C VAL A 103 20.26 -7.89 2.48
N GLY A 104 21.46 -8.46 2.34
CA GLY A 104 22.38 -8.11 1.25
C GLY A 104 22.65 -6.60 1.24
N PRO A 105 22.38 -5.88 0.12
CA PRO A 105 22.59 -4.45 0.02
C PRO A 105 21.45 -3.59 0.59
N TRP A 106 20.34 -4.19 1.06
CA TRP A 106 19.13 -3.47 1.45
C TRP A 106 18.87 -3.53 2.96
N THR A 107 18.23 -2.50 3.48
CA THR A 107 17.58 -2.51 4.78
C THR A 107 16.08 -2.75 4.59
N VAL A 108 15.57 -3.84 5.14
CA VAL A 108 14.15 -4.22 5.06
C VAL A 108 13.49 -3.94 6.41
N GLY A 109 12.51 -3.03 6.42
CA GLY A 109 11.64 -2.82 7.56
C GLY A 109 10.46 -3.78 7.52
N ILE A 110 10.36 -4.70 8.47
CA ILE A 110 9.31 -5.71 8.51
C ILE A 110 8.45 -5.57 9.77
N THR A 111 7.14 -5.57 9.59
CA THR A 111 6.18 -5.49 10.68
C THR A 111 4.99 -6.43 10.44
N TYR A 112 4.09 -6.47 11.42
CA TYR A 112 2.89 -7.28 11.41
C TYR A 112 1.68 -6.41 11.77
N GLY A 113 0.53 -6.57 11.12
CA GLY A 113 -0.70 -5.92 11.57
C GLY A 113 -1.72 -5.67 10.47
N ARG A 114 -2.85 -5.09 10.89
CA ARG A 114 -3.87 -4.54 9.99
C ARG A 114 -3.80 -3.01 10.11
N CYS A 115 -3.03 -2.41 9.23
CA CYS A 115 -2.74 -0.98 9.23
C CYS A 115 -2.66 -0.45 7.79
N SER A 116 -2.53 0.86 7.65
CA SER A 116 -2.29 1.45 6.33
C SER A 116 -0.86 1.19 5.88
N GLN A 117 -0.71 0.39 4.82
CA GLN A 117 0.60 -0.10 4.38
C GLN A 117 1.49 1.00 3.81
N ASN A 118 0.88 2.00 3.16
CA ASN A 118 1.64 3.07 2.51
C ASN A 118 2.23 4.00 3.57
N GLU A 119 1.43 4.47 4.53
CA GLU A 119 1.89 5.33 5.63
C GLU A 119 2.92 4.62 6.53
N VAL A 120 2.73 3.33 6.81
CA VAL A 120 3.75 2.52 7.52
C VAL A 120 5.03 2.44 6.69
N ALA A 121 4.94 2.17 5.39
CA ALA A 121 6.11 2.08 4.51
C ALA A 121 6.84 3.42 4.40
N GLU A 122 6.14 4.54 4.31
CA GLU A 122 6.73 5.88 4.32
C GLU A 122 7.48 6.15 5.63
N THR A 123 6.87 5.79 6.77
CA THR A 123 7.50 5.95 8.08
C THR A 123 8.77 5.10 8.19
N LEU A 124 8.71 3.82 7.81
CA LEU A 124 9.89 2.95 7.82
C LEU A 124 10.97 3.41 6.85
N ARG A 125 10.59 3.95 5.69
CA ARG A 125 11.54 4.55 4.75
C ARG A 125 12.24 5.77 5.34
N SER A 126 11.52 6.62 6.08
CA SER A 126 12.12 7.75 6.80
C SER A 126 13.12 7.31 7.88
N GLN A 127 12.99 6.07 8.36
CA GLN A 127 13.91 5.42 9.31
C GLN A 127 15.07 4.69 8.62
N GLY A 128 15.16 4.73 7.29
CA GLY A 128 16.26 4.14 6.52
C GLY A 128 15.95 2.79 5.85
N ALA A 129 14.69 2.35 5.82
CA ALA A 129 14.32 1.15 5.08
C ALA A 129 14.30 1.39 3.56
N ASP A 130 15.01 0.56 2.80
CA ASP A 130 14.92 0.50 1.34
C ASP A 130 13.62 -0.17 0.90
N ALA A 131 13.12 -1.13 1.68
CA ALA A 131 11.84 -1.79 1.48
C ALA A 131 11.09 -1.95 2.80
N ALA A 132 9.77 -1.85 2.76
CA ALA A 132 8.88 -2.09 3.88
C ALA A 132 7.96 -3.29 3.62
N VAL A 133 7.81 -4.16 4.61
CA VAL A 133 6.98 -5.35 4.57
C VAL A 133 5.96 -5.30 5.70
N VAL A 134 4.68 -5.41 5.36
CA VAL A 134 3.60 -5.53 6.34
C VAL A 134 2.96 -6.91 6.21
N VAL A 135 3.24 -7.79 7.16
CA VAL A 135 2.60 -9.10 7.29
C VAL A 135 1.23 -8.93 7.94
N LYS A 136 0.19 -9.51 7.35
CA LYS A 136 -1.18 -9.37 7.84
C LYS A 136 -1.57 -10.58 8.71
N PRO A 137 -2.52 -10.41 9.64
CA PRO A 137 -3.08 -11.55 10.38
C PRO A 137 -3.69 -12.64 9.50
N ALA A 138 -4.09 -12.31 8.27
CA ALA A 138 -4.60 -13.27 7.28
C ALA A 138 -3.50 -14.09 6.57
N GLY A 139 -2.22 -13.87 6.90
CA GLY A 139 -1.07 -14.57 6.33
C GLY A 139 -0.50 -13.96 5.06
N SER A 140 -1.24 -13.11 4.38
CA SER A 140 -0.71 -12.33 3.25
C SER A 140 0.22 -11.22 3.73
N ALA A 141 1.13 -10.79 2.87
CA ALA A 141 2.02 -9.67 3.13
C ALA A 141 1.99 -8.67 1.97
N SER A 142 2.30 -7.43 2.31
CA SER A 142 2.44 -6.33 1.35
C SER A 142 3.88 -5.84 1.39
N ILE A 143 4.49 -5.72 0.20
CA ILE A 143 5.87 -5.27 0.02
C ILE A 143 5.84 -3.92 -0.68
N ARG A 144 6.53 -2.95 -0.10
CA ARG A 144 6.66 -1.58 -0.59
C ARG A 144 8.14 -1.26 -0.74
N GLY A 145 8.58 -1.17 -1.99
CA GLY A 145 9.91 -0.70 -2.32
C GLY A 145 10.04 0.81 -2.24
N SER A 146 11.25 1.28 -2.48
CA SER A 146 11.61 2.69 -2.60
C SER A 146 12.36 2.90 -3.91
N GLU A 147 12.96 4.08 -4.09
CA GLU A 147 13.83 4.35 -5.25
C GLU A 147 15.10 3.50 -5.24
N THR A 148 15.54 3.03 -4.06
CA THR A 148 16.71 2.15 -3.90
C THR A 148 16.34 0.66 -3.93
N PHE A 149 15.04 0.33 -4.00
CA PHE A 149 14.55 -1.04 -4.10
C PHE A 149 13.33 -1.17 -5.03
N GLU A 150 13.56 -1.67 -6.25
CA GLU A 150 12.53 -1.87 -7.28
C GLU A 150 12.25 -3.36 -7.58
N ARG A 151 12.46 -4.23 -6.60
CA ARG A 151 12.35 -5.69 -6.78
C ARG A 151 11.27 -6.35 -5.94
N SER A 152 10.26 -5.57 -5.54
CA SER A 152 9.14 -6.05 -4.72
C SER A 152 8.41 -7.22 -5.40
N HIS A 153 8.24 -7.13 -6.72
CA HIS A 153 7.59 -8.16 -7.53
C HIS A 153 8.40 -9.48 -7.60
N GLU A 154 9.73 -9.40 -7.62
CA GLU A 154 10.61 -10.58 -7.63
C GLU A 154 10.53 -11.33 -6.31
N VAL A 155 10.62 -10.62 -5.18
CA VAL A 155 10.44 -11.20 -3.84
C VAL A 155 9.05 -11.81 -3.70
N ALA A 156 8.01 -11.07 -4.09
CA ALA A 156 6.64 -11.56 -4.02
C ALA A 156 6.41 -12.80 -4.90
N GLY A 157 7.05 -12.87 -6.07
CA GLY A 157 6.96 -13.99 -7.00
C GLY A 157 7.42 -15.32 -6.42
N GLN A 158 8.37 -15.31 -5.49
CA GLN A 158 8.82 -16.51 -4.78
C GLN A 158 7.79 -17.04 -3.76
N LEU A 159 6.80 -16.23 -3.38
CA LEU A 159 5.88 -16.48 -2.26
C LEU A 159 4.42 -16.44 -2.70
N ASN A 160 4.13 -17.05 -3.85
CA ASN A 160 2.79 -17.09 -4.46
C ASN A 160 2.17 -15.69 -4.63
N GLY A 161 2.99 -14.72 -5.02
CA GLY A 161 2.62 -13.32 -5.16
C GLY A 161 3.05 -12.71 -6.48
N GLY A 162 2.96 -11.38 -6.53
CA GLY A 162 3.37 -10.58 -7.67
C GLY A 162 2.98 -9.11 -7.50
N GLY A 163 3.27 -8.30 -8.51
CA GLY A 163 2.91 -6.89 -8.52
C GLY A 163 3.90 -6.04 -9.29
N HIS A 164 3.97 -4.77 -8.90
CA HIS A 164 4.85 -3.76 -9.48
C HIS A 164 6.26 -3.82 -8.84
N PRO A 165 7.33 -3.44 -9.56
CA PRO A 165 8.69 -3.23 -9.02
C PRO A 165 8.77 -2.62 -7.62
N ARG A 166 8.00 -1.55 -7.37
CA ARG A 166 7.97 -0.85 -6.06
C ARG A 166 6.79 -1.22 -5.15
N ALA A 167 5.87 -2.05 -5.61
CA ALA A 167 4.67 -2.37 -4.83
C ALA A 167 4.11 -3.74 -5.23
N ALA A 168 4.26 -4.72 -4.34
CA ALA A 168 3.81 -6.08 -4.59
C ALA A 168 3.10 -6.67 -3.36
N GLY A 169 2.42 -7.79 -3.57
CA GLY A 169 1.79 -8.56 -2.51
C GLY A 169 2.01 -10.05 -2.69
N CYS A 170 2.11 -10.77 -1.58
CA CYS A 170 2.31 -12.22 -1.57
C CYS A 170 1.47 -12.90 -0.51
N LYS A 171 1.35 -14.22 -0.63
CA LYS A 171 0.72 -15.08 0.36
C LYS A 171 1.58 -16.33 0.54
N PRO A 172 2.58 -16.26 1.44
CA PRO A 172 3.41 -17.40 1.77
C PRO A 172 2.57 -18.59 2.23
N ASP A 173 3.01 -19.79 1.88
CA ASP A 173 2.39 -21.03 2.33
C ASP A 173 2.94 -21.38 3.72
N ILE A 174 2.25 -20.92 4.76
CA ILE A 174 2.68 -20.98 6.17
C ILE A 174 1.65 -21.64 7.07
N TYR A 175 0.55 -22.13 6.50
CA TYR A 175 -0.55 -22.74 7.24
C TYR A 175 -0.79 -24.15 6.73
N ASP A 176 -0.37 -25.15 7.49
CA ASP A 176 -0.75 -26.54 7.25
C ASP A 176 -2.03 -26.89 8.03
N ASP A 177 -2.22 -26.27 9.21
CA ASP A 177 -3.40 -26.47 10.04
C ASP A 177 -3.85 -25.22 10.83
N MET A 178 -4.87 -25.39 11.69
CA MET A 178 -5.41 -24.32 12.51
C MET A 178 -4.47 -23.86 13.64
N LEU A 179 -3.55 -24.73 14.09
CA LEU A 179 -2.54 -24.36 15.09
C LEU A 179 -1.53 -23.38 14.48
N ASP A 180 -1.16 -23.55 13.21
CA ASP A 180 -0.30 -22.59 12.52
C ASP A 180 -0.95 -21.21 12.39
N TYR A 181 -2.26 -21.18 12.11
CA TYR A 181 -3.01 -19.93 12.09
C TYR A 181 -3.00 -19.24 13.46
N ALA A 182 -3.22 -20.00 14.54
CA ALA A 182 -3.13 -19.45 15.90
C ALA A 182 -1.71 -18.99 16.23
N HIS A 183 -0.69 -19.77 15.88
CA HIS A 183 0.71 -19.46 16.10
C HIS A 183 1.12 -18.18 15.37
N HIS A 184 0.67 -17.99 14.13
CA HIS A 184 0.88 -16.77 13.35
C HIS A 184 0.33 -15.53 14.04
N TRP A 185 -0.80 -15.64 14.74
CA TRP A 185 -1.35 -14.53 15.51
C TRP A 185 -0.55 -14.27 16.79
N THR A 186 -0.23 -15.31 17.54
CA THR A 186 0.47 -15.17 18.83
C THR A 186 1.94 -14.79 18.69
N THR A 187 2.54 -15.03 17.53
CA THR A 187 3.94 -14.69 17.24
C THR A 187 4.08 -13.51 16.28
N GLU A 188 2.98 -12.78 16.02
CA GLU A 188 3.01 -11.64 15.09
C GLU A 188 3.62 -11.99 13.72
N GLY A 189 3.28 -13.19 13.24
CA GLY A 189 3.64 -13.68 11.91
C GLY A 189 5.11 -14.03 11.71
N SER A 190 5.86 -14.40 12.75
CA SER A 190 7.28 -14.77 12.65
C SER A 190 7.60 -15.74 11.50
N ALA A 191 6.78 -16.76 11.28
CA ALA A 191 6.98 -17.70 10.17
C ALA A 191 6.93 -17.00 8.80
N ALA A 192 5.92 -16.15 8.59
CA ALA A 192 5.79 -15.33 7.38
C ALA A 192 6.95 -14.35 7.22
N LYS A 193 7.37 -13.69 8.32
CA LYS A 193 8.48 -12.75 8.31
C LYS A 193 9.78 -13.42 7.84
N ASN A 194 10.07 -14.60 8.38
CA ASN A 194 11.29 -15.35 8.06
C ASN A 194 11.33 -15.77 6.58
N VAL A 195 10.25 -16.36 6.05
CA VAL A 195 10.22 -16.78 4.64
C VAL A 195 10.28 -15.59 3.68
N ILE A 196 9.73 -14.44 4.07
CA ILE A 196 9.85 -13.21 3.28
C ILE A 196 11.30 -12.71 3.28
N LEU A 197 11.96 -12.65 4.43
CA LEU A 197 13.37 -12.23 4.51
C LEU A 197 14.28 -13.18 3.71
N GLN A 198 14.01 -14.50 3.74
CA GLN A 198 14.73 -15.45 2.90
C GLN A 198 14.55 -15.14 1.41
N ALA A 199 13.35 -14.79 0.97
CA ALA A 199 13.12 -14.41 -0.43
C ALA A 199 13.86 -13.12 -0.81
N PHE A 200 14.05 -12.17 0.13
CA PHE A 200 14.94 -11.02 -0.10
C PHE A 200 16.40 -11.46 -0.25
N GLU A 201 16.89 -12.38 0.58
CA GLU A 201 18.26 -12.91 0.49
C GLU A 201 18.51 -13.63 -0.85
N ASP A 202 17.53 -14.40 -1.31
CA ASP A 202 17.62 -15.13 -2.57
C ASP A 202 17.69 -14.16 -3.78
N VAL A 203 16.90 -13.07 -3.74
CA VAL A 203 16.97 -11.99 -4.75
C VAL A 203 18.28 -11.21 -4.65
N ALA A 204 18.82 -10.97 -3.46
CA ALA A 204 20.13 -10.32 -3.32
C ALA A 204 21.24 -11.19 -3.94
N THR A 205 21.21 -12.49 -3.67
CA THR A 205 22.18 -13.46 -4.18
C THR A 205 22.14 -13.58 -5.70
N SER A 206 20.94 -13.57 -6.30
CA SER A 206 20.81 -13.65 -7.76
C SER A 206 21.43 -12.42 -8.45
N ILE A 207 21.29 -11.23 -7.86
CA ILE A 207 21.91 -10.01 -8.39
C ILE A 207 23.44 -10.09 -8.31
N GLU A 208 24.00 -10.58 -7.21
CA GLU A 208 25.45 -10.74 -7.09
C GLU A 208 26.01 -11.72 -8.13
N ALA A 209 25.30 -12.80 -8.40
CA ALA A 209 25.66 -13.78 -9.44
C ALA A 209 25.59 -13.18 -10.86
N ASP A 210 24.55 -12.40 -11.15
CA ASP A 210 24.37 -11.73 -12.45
C ASP A 210 25.44 -10.64 -12.70
N VAL A 211 25.92 -9.99 -11.64
CA VAL A 211 26.99 -8.98 -11.71
C VAL A 211 28.37 -9.64 -11.85
N ASN A 212 28.53 -10.89 -11.41
CA ASN A 212 29.82 -11.61 -11.44
C ASN A 212 29.78 -12.92 -12.25
N PRO A 213 29.45 -12.87 -13.57
CA PRO A 213 29.44 -14.07 -14.41
C PRO A 213 30.84 -14.65 -14.68
N ALA A 214 31.91 -13.97 -14.26
CA ALA A 214 33.30 -14.32 -14.57
C ALA A 214 33.97 -15.31 -13.59
N GLN A 215 33.23 -15.88 -12.63
CA GLN A 215 33.77 -16.86 -11.66
C GLN A 215 33.25 -18.29 -11.84
N ILE A 216 32.42 -18.56 -12.84
CA ILE A 216 31.98 -19.93 -13.20
C ILE A 216 32.80 -20.43 -14.39
N GLU A 217 34.12 -20.47 -14.27
CA GLU A 217 35.03 -21.29 -15.08
C GLU A 217 36.48 -21.09 -14.57
N ASN A 218 36.91 -21.96 -13.65
CA ASN A 218 38.29 -22.41 -13.46
C ASN A 218 38.33 -23.66 -12.58
#